data_AF-A0A4Z1FI05-F1
#
_entry.id   AF-A0A4Z1FI05-F1
#
_cell.length_a   1.000
_cell.length_b   1.000
_cell.length_c   1.000
_cell.angle_alpha   90.00
_cell.angle_beta   90.00
_cell.angle_gamma   90.00
#
_symmetry.space_group_name_H-M   'P 1'
#
loop_
_entity.id
_entity.type
_entity.pdbx_description
1 polymer ?
#
loop_
_entity_poly.entity_id
_entity_poly.type
_entity_poly.pdbx_seq_one_letter_code
_entity_poly.pdbx_strand_id
1 'polypeptide(L)'
;MSSQRLITQILPPEAQNIYVRLPIDGKLAGNVFATRWQHENPSVLWITQLCVDGKYRNQGVAKKMLGDLKGEEEMVGILSSHPFALMAVLRVWGRGVEDISRDLEMMKGSVKEVMEGCPVGYVKEARLRGSLFGERDGGAVACADTQFWVDHEEPLEALRMIEEKGIVWPFGDLPDGCEFVTLVDAKLTGC
;
A
#
# COMPACT_ATOMS: atom_id res chain seq x y z
N MET A 1 11.14 -11.42 -9.46
CA MET A 1 12.14 -10.73 -8.61
C MET A 1 13.17 -11.74 -8.10
N SER A 2 14.45 -11.37 -7.95
CA SER A 2 15.48 -12.28 -7.39
C SER A 2 15.47 -12.26 -5.86
N SER A 3 15.97 -13.33 -5.21
CA SER A 3 16.06 -13.42 -3.75
C SER A 3 16.94 -12.32 -3.15
N GLN A 4 18.03 -11.95 -3.82
CA GLN A 4 18.89 -10.86 -3.38
C GLN A 4 18.14 -9.52 -3.39
N ARG A 5 17.39 -9.23 -4.46
CA ARG A 5 16.58 -8.00 -4.54
C ARG A 5 15.46 -7.98 -3.50
N LEU A 6 14.83 -9.14 -3.21
CA LEU A 6 13.85 -9.27 -2.13
C LEU A 6 14.49 -8.87 -0.79
N ILE A 7 15.64 -9.42 -0.46
CA ILE A 7 16.30 -9.14 0.82
C ILE A 7 16.71 -7.67 0.90
N THR A 8 17.39 -7.14 -0.12
CA THR A 8 17.94 -5.78 -0.03
C THR A 8 16.90 -4.68 -0.16
N GLN A 9 15.81 -4.90 -0.91
CA GLN A 9 14.82 -3.86 -1.18
C GLN A 9 13.53 -4.02 -0.36
N ILE A 10 13.18 -5.22 0.09
CA ILE A 10 11.88 -5.49 0.74
C ILE A 10 12.05 -5.91 2.21
N LEU A 11 13.18 -6.53 2.58
CA LEU A 11 13.42 -7.09 3.92
C LEU A 11 14.72 -6.56 4.54
N PRO A 12 14.79 -5.25 4.87
CA PRO A 12 15.98 -4.66 5.46
C PRO A 12 16.41 -5.45 6.71
N PRO A 13 17.69 -5.90 6.82
CA PRO A 13 18.12 -6.88 7.83
C PRO A 13 17.89 -6.48 9.28
N GLU A 14 17.88 -5.18 9.57
CA GLU A 14 17.78 -4.63 10.92
C GLU A 14 16.35 -4.21 11.30
N ALA A 15 15.37 -4.42 10.41
CA ALA A 15 13.98 -4.07 10.67
C ALA A 15 13.15 -5.27 11.13
N GLN A 16 12.04 -4.98 11.81
CA GLN A 16 11.06 -6.00 12.17
C GLN A 16 10.22 -6.37 10.94
N ASN A 17 10.73 -7.29 10.14
CA ASN A 17 10.03 -7.78 8.94
C ASN A 17 9.08 -8.93 9.28
N ILE A 18 7.90 -8.91 8.67
CA ILE A 18 6.84 -9.88 8.87
C ILE A 18 6.49 -10.50 7.52
N TYR A 19 6.32 -11.81 7.50
CA TYR A 19 5.88 -12.55 6.33
C TYR A 19 4.67 -13.39 6.69
N VAL A 20 3.54 -13.12 6.03
CA VAL A 20 2.33 -13.93 6.12
C VAL A 20 2.08 -14.60 4.77
N ARG A 21 1.70 -15.88 4.81
CA ARG A 21 1.33 -16.67 3.64
C ARG A 21 0.01 -17.36 3.88
N LEU A 22 -0.84 -17.41 2.86
CA LEU A 22 -2.12 -18.12 2.94
C LEU A 22 -2.16 -19.27 1.93
N PRO A 23 -2.03 -20.53 2.37
CA PRO A 23 -2.34 -21.68 1.54
C PRO A 23 -3.85 -21.97 1.52
N ILE A 24 -4.37 -22.36 0.35
CA ILE A 24 -5.73 -22.91 0.15
C ILE A 24 -5.56 -24.25 -0.56
N ASP A 25 -6.10 -25.33 0.02
CA ASP A 25 -5.98 -26.70 -0.50
C ASP A 25 -4.53 -27.11 -0.84
N GLY A 26 -3.59 -26.73 0.04
CA GLY A 26 -2.16 -27.02 -0.13
C GLY A 26 -1.43 -26.18 -1.18
N LYS A 27 -2.11 -25.25 -1.87
CA LYS A 27 -1.52 -24.33 -2.84
C LYS A 27 -1.39 -22.94 -2.25
N LEU A 28 -0.28 -22.25 -2.51
CA LEU A 28 -0.10 -20.86 -2.06
C LEU A 28 -1.08 -19.94 -2.81
N ALA A 29 -2.07 -19.40 -2.10
CA ALA A 29 -3.07 -18.49 -2.67
C ALA A 29 -2.61 -17.03 -2.63
N GLY A 30 -1.72 -16.68 -1.70
CA GLY A 30 -1.12 -15.36 -1.62
C GLY A 30 -0.10 -15.24 -0.50
N ASN A 31 0.60 -14.12 -0.50
CA ASN A 31 1.53 -13.74 0.54
C ASN A 31 1.61 -12.22 0.71
N VAL A 32 2.08 -11.79 1.88
CA VAL A 32 2.35 -10.40 2.19
C VAL A 32 3.66 -10.28 2.96
N PHE A 33 4.45 -9.29 2.57
CA PHE A 33 5.60 -8.80 3.34
C PHE A 33 5.26 -7.43 3.90
N ALA A 34 5.63 -7.23 5.15
CA ALA A 34 5.49 -5.95 5.81
C ALA A 34 6.66 -5.70 6.76
N THR A 35 6.89 -4.44 7.09
CA THR A 35 7.95 -4.01 8.00
C THR A 35 7.34 -3.13 9.07
N ARG A 36 7.61 -3.45 10.34
CA ARG A 36 7.25 -2.62 11.49
C ARG A 36 8.45 -1.84 12.00
N TRP A 37 8.21 -0.62 12.42
CA TRP A 37 9.18 0.18 13.16
C TRP A 37 8.47 1.21 14.05
N GLN A 38 9.21 1.72 15.02
CA GLN A 38 8.80 2.89 15.79
C GLN A 38 9.29 4.14 15.06
N HIS A 39 8.38 4.96 14.57
CA HIS A 39 8.67 6.34 14.21
C HIS A 39 8.49 7.22 15.45
N GLU A 40 9.13 8.40 15.51
CA GLU A 40 9.26 9.20 16.75
C GLU A 40 7.97 9.32 17.56
N ASN A 41 6.83 9.50 16.88
CA ASN A 41 5.51 9.61 17.50
C ASN A 41 4.58 8.41 17.25
N PRO A 42 4.48 7.80 16.04
CA PRO A 42 3.66 6.60 15.83
C PRO A 42 4.47 5.32 15.62
N SER A 43 3.96 4.18 16.11
CA SER A 43 4.35 2.88 15.58
C SER A 43 3.73 2.66 14.19
N VAL A 44 4.54 2.21 13.24
CA VAL A 44 4.16 2.10 11.82
C VAL A 44 4.29 0.66 11.34
N LEU A 45 3.30 0.22 10.56
CA LEU A 45 3.37 -0.99 9.73
C LEU A 45 3.35 -0.57 8.26
N TRP A 46 4.39 -0.89 7.51
CA TRP A 46 4.41 -0.66 6.06
C TRP A 46 4.35 -1.97 5.30
N ILE A 47 3.37 -2.09 4.41
CA ILE A 47 3.22 -3.24 3.54
C ILE A 47 4.11 -3.01 2.32
N THR A 48 5.15 -3.83 2.19
CA THR A 48 6.15 -3.70 1.13
C THR A 48 5.79 -4.54 -0.09
N GLN A 49 5.02 -5.62 0.10
CA GLN A 49 4.51 -6.42 -1.01
C GLN A 49 3.23 -7.15 -0.59
N LEU A 50 2.20 -7.09 -1.43
CA LEU A 50 0.97 -7.86 -1.29
C LEU A 50 0.66 -8.58 -2.60
N CYS A 51 0.69 -9.91 -2.60
CA CYS A 51 0.46 -10.71 -3.79
C CYS A 51 -0.67 -11.71 -3.55
N VAL A 52 -1.60 -11.80 -4.50
CA VAL A 52 -2.67 -12.80 -4.54
C VAL A 52 -2.68 -13.42 -5.92
N ASP A 53 -2.60 -14.75 -5.96
CA ASP A 53 -2.71 -15.51 -7.21
C ASP A 53 -4.08 -15.23 -7.86
N GLY A 54 -4.07 -14.99 -9.18
CA GLY A 54 -5.24 -14.61 -9.97
C GLY A 54 -6.48 -15.49 -9.73
N LYS A 55 -6.27 -16.79 -9.47
CA LYS A 55 -7.36 -17.77 -9.24
C LYS A 55 -8.08 -17.57 -7.91
N TYR A 56 -7.45 -16.89 -6.96
CA TYR A 56 -7.99 -16.64 -5.62
C TYR A 56 -8.29 -15.16 -5.35
N ARG A 57 -8.15 -14.30 -6.37
CA ARG A 57 -8.56 -12.89 -6.26
C ARG A 57 -10.06 -12.77 -6.05
N ASN A 58 -10.49 -11.66 -5.45
CA ASN A 58 -11.89 -11.39 -5.09
C ASN A 58 -12.53 -12.40 -4.11
N GLN A 59 -11.75 -13.26 -3.46
CA GLN A 59 -12.24 -14.25 -2.47
C GLN A 59 -11.84 -13.90 -1.02
N GLY A 60 -11.46 -12.63 -0.77
CA GLY A 60 -11.07 -12.17 0.57
C GLY A 60 -9.66 -12.58 1.03
N VAL A 61 -8.86 -13.24 0.18
CA VAL A 61 -7.48 -13.68 0.49
C VAL A 61 -6.60 -12.54 1.01
N ALA A 62 -6.55 -11.41 0.30
CA ALA A 62 -5.77 -10.24 0.71
C ALA A 62 -6.21 -9.74 2.10
N LYS A 63 -7.52 -9.57 2.32
CA LYS A 63 -8.06 -9.10 3.61
C LYS A 63 -7.71 -10.04 4.77
N LYS A 64 -7.74 -11.35 4.54
CA LYS A 64 -7.37 -12.34 5.56
C LYS A 64 -5.90 -12.19 5.95
N MET A 65 -5.00 -12.15 4.97
CA MET A 65 -3.57 -12.00 5.23
C MET A 65 -3.21 -10.66 5.89
N LEU A 66 -3.87 -9.58 5.46
CA LEU A 66 -3.73 -8.26 6.09
C LEU A 66 -4.29 -8.25 7.52
N GLY A 67 -5.40 -8.95 7.77
CA GLY A 67 -5.95 -9.13 9.12
C GLY A 67 -4.97 -9.84 10.05
N ASP A 68 -4.24 -10.83 9.55
CA ASP A 68 -3.19 -11.54 10.32
C ASP A 68 -1.97 -10.65 10.63
N LEU A 69 -1.83 -9.50 9.95
CA LEU A 69 -0.81 -8.49 10.26
C LEU A 69 -1.25 -7.48 11.32
N LYS A 70 -2.51 -7.49 11.77
CA LYS A 70 -2.96 -6.52 12.78
C LYS A 70 -2.16 -6.66 14.08
N GLY A 71 -1.82 -5.52 14.66
CA GLY A 71 -1.11 -5.39 15.92
C GLY A 71 -1.48 -4.09 16.61
N GLU A 72 -0.49 -3.48 17.27
CA GLU A 72 -0.63 -2.20 17.97
C GLU A 72 -0.19 -1.01 17.10
N GLU A 73 -0.01 -1.22 15.79
CA GLU A 73 0.38 -0.16 14.88
C GLU A 73 -0.62 1.01 14.88
N GLU A 74 -0.08 2.23 14.87
CA GLU A 74 -0.86 3.46 14.87
C GLU A 74 -1.09 3.94 13.44
N MET A 75 -0.16 3.65 12.54
CA MET A 75 -0.27 3.97 11.12
C MET A 75 0.06 2.77 10.24
N VAL A 76 -0.67 2.64 9.14
CA VAL A 76 -0.44 1.59 8.14
C VAL A 76 -0.29 2.17 6.75
N GLY A 77 0.83 1.88 6.09
CA GLY A 77 1.13 2.41 4.77
C GLY A 77 1.39 1.33 3.72
N ILE A 78 1.22 1.69 2.45
CA ILE A 78 1.57 0.88 1.29
C ILE A 78 1.91 1.77 0.09
N LEU A 79 2.88 1.32 -0.71
CA LEU A 79 3.06 1.72 -2.10
C LEU A 79 2.65 0.54 -2.99
N SER A 80 1.77 0.79 -3.96
CA SER A 80 1.44 -0.22 -4.96
C SER A 80 0.89 0.43 -6.22
N SER A 81 1.27 -0.10 -7.38
CA SER A 81 0.59 0.22 -8.64
C SER A 81 -0.83 -0.35 -8.71
N HIS A 82 -1.15 -1.41 -7.95
CA HIS A 82 -2.40 -2.15 -8.11
C HIS A 82 -3.50 -1.60 -7.18
N PRO A 83 -4.62 -1.07 -7.72
CA PRO A 83 -5.64 -0.40 -6.90
C PRO A 83 -6.32 -1.34 -5.88
N PHE A 84 -6.48 -2.63 -6.19
CA PHE A 84 -7.01 -3.61 -5.24
C PHE A 84 -6.13 -3.82 -4.01
N ALA A 85 -4.82 -3.58 -4.09
CA ALA A 85 -3.94 -3.64 -2.93
C ALA A 85 -4.26 -2.49 -1.96
N LEU A 86 -4.36 -1.26 -2.46
CA LEU A 86 -4.74 -0.08 -1.67
C LEU A 86 -6.13 -0.24 -1.07
N MET A 87 -7.11 -0.68 -1.87
CA MET A 87 -8.47 -0.94 -1.39
C MET A 87 -8.50 -1.99 -0.28
N ALA A 88 -7.64 -3.01 -0.33
CA ALA A 88 -7.56 -4.02 0.71
C ALA A 88 -7.04 -3.43 2.02
N VAL A 89 -5.97 -2.62 1.97
CA VAL A 89 -5.42 -1.92 3.13
C VAL A 89 -6.43 -0.96 3.74
N LEU A 90 -7.01 -0.09 2.91
CA LEU A 90 -8.06 0.87 3.32
C LEU A 90 -9.29 0.18 3.90
N ARG A 91 -9.59 -1.06 3.51
CA ARG A 91 -10.71 -1.80 4.10
C ARG A 91 -10.37 -2.46 5.44
N VAL A 92 -9.12 -2.81 5.66
CA VAL A 92 -8.68 -3.51 6.88
C VAL A 92 -8.38 -2.52 8.01
N TRP A 93 -7.77 -1.37 7.69
CA TRP A 93 -7.38 -0.33 8.65
C TRP A 93 -8.05 1.03 8.41
N GLY A 94 -8.89 1.20 7.39
CA GLY A 94 -9.59 2.45 7.14
C GLY A 94 -11.09 2.24 6.93
N ARG A 95 -11.71 3.18 6.22
CA ARG A 95 -13.15 3.14 5.90
C ARG A 95 -13.46 2.69 4.48
N GLY A 96 -12.42 2.29 3.74
CA GLY A 96 -12.50 2.03 2.31
C GLY A 96 -12.30 3.29 1.46
N VAL A 97 -12.19 3.10 0.16
CA VAL A 97 -11.98 4.20 -0.81
C VAL A 97 -13.19 5.13 -0.90
N GLU A 98 -14.36 4.68 -0.46
CA GLU A 98 -15.62 5.41 -0.51
C GLU A 98 -15.72 6.51 0.56
N ASP A 99 -14.93 6.43 1.65
CA ASP A 99 -14.86 7.41 2.74
C ASP A 99 -13.39 7.72 3.10
N ILE A 100 -12.59 8.07 2.08
CA ILE A 100 -11.14 8.25 2.20
C ILE A 100 -10.70 9.69 2.52
N SER A 101 -11.60 10.67 2.45
CA SER A 101 -11.23 12.10 2.54
C SER A 101 -10.45 12.43 3.81
N ARG A 102 -10.77 11.75 4.92
CA ARG A 102 -10.04 11.88 6.19
C ARG A 102 -8.63 11.32 6.10
N ASP A 103 -8.47 10.14 5.49
CA ASP A 103 -7.17 9.50 5.34
C ASP A 103 -6.26 10.34 4.43
N LEU A 104 -6.80 10.93 3.36
CA LEU A 104 -6.07 11.85 2.49
C LEU A 104 -5.60 13.12 3.21
N GLU A 105 -6.46 13.73 4.04
CA GLU A 105 -6.07 14.93 4.81
C GLU A 105 -4.95 14.62 5.82
N MET A 106 -5.03 13.47 6.50
CA MET A 106 -3.96 13.02 7.39
C MET A 106 -2.67 12.73 6.61
N MET A 107 -2.77 12.02 5.49
CA MET A 107 -1.64 11.70 4.62
C MET A 107 -0.86 12.94 4.21
N LYS A 108 -1.54 14.03 3.86
CA LYS A 108 -0.93 15.30 3.45
C LYS A 108 0.07 15.84 4.47
N GLY A 109 -0.17 15.62 5.76
CA GLY A 109 0.69 16.08 6.85
C GLY A 109 1.77 15.07 7.27
N SER A 110 1.54 13.77 7.11
CA SER A 110 2.37 12.75 7.78
C SER A 110 3.09 11.79 6.84
N VAL A 111 2.61 11.57 5.62
CA VAL A 111 3.14 10.49 4.77
C VAL A 111 4.59 10.68 4.38
N LYS A 112 5.02 11.92 4.20
CA LYS A 112 6.42 12.25 3.87
C LYS A 112 7.37 11.83 4.97
N GLU A 113 7.11 12.24 6.20
CA GLU A 113 7.96 11.94 7.37
C GLU A 113 8.00 10.44 7.66
N VAL A 114 6.85 9.76 7.52
CA VAL A 114 6.75 8.30 7.67
C VAL A 114 7.59 7.57 6.61
N MET A 115 7.51 7.99 5.35
CA MET A 115 8.32 7.40 4.27
C MET A 115 9.81 7.66 4.51
N GLU A 116 10.22 8.89 4.80
CA GLU A 116 11.63 9.25 5.07
C GLU A 116 12.22 8.49 6.28
N GLY A 117 11.37 8.15 7.26
CA GLY A 117 11.71 7.30 8.42
C GLY A 117 11.64 5.80 8.16
N CYS A 118 11.19 5.34 6.99
CA CYS A 118 11.00 3.93 6.70
C CYS A 118 12.36 3.20 6.60
N PRO A 119 12.51 2.02 7.23
CA PRO A 119 13.73 1.22 7.10
C PRO A 119 13.90 0.58 5.71
N VAL A 120 12.86 0.61 4.88
CA VAL A 120 12.83 -0.01 3.56
C VAL A 120 13.30 1.00 2.51
N GLY A 121 14.47 0.75 1.92
CA GLY A 121 15.19 1.73 1.09
C GLY A 121 14.35 2.34 -0.04
N TYR A 122 13.64 1.53 -0.83
CA TYR A 122 12.84 2.07 -1.93
C TYR A 122 11.67 2.94 -1.47
N VAL A 123 11.09 2.64 -0.30
CA VAL A 123 10.03 3.46 0.31
C VAL A 123 10.61 4.79 0.80
N LYS A 124 11.75 4.71 1.48
CA LYS A 124 12.47 5.86 2.01
C LYS A 124 12.92 6.85 0.95
N GLU A 125 13.35 6.33 -0.20
CA GLU A 125 13.90 7.11 -1.29
C GLU A 125 12.82 7.58 -2.29
N ALA A 126 11.61 7.01 -2.22
CA ALA A 126 10.52 7.36 -3.13
C ALA A 126 10.06 8.81 -2.97
N ARG A 127 9.85 9.48 -4.11
CA ARG A 127 9.46 10.89 -4.13
C ARG A 127 7.96 11.04 -4.28
N LEU A 128 7.29 11.63 -3.30
CA LEU A 128 5.86 11.95 -3.36
C LEU A 128 5.51 12.85 -4.56
N ARG A 129 4.40 12.52 -5.23
CA ARG A 129 3.88 13.19 -6.43
C ARG A 129 2.36 13.29 -6.44
N GLY A 130 1.86 14.30 -7.15
CA GLY A 130 0.42 14.57 -7.30
C GLY A 130 -0.11 15.76 -6.48
N SER A 131 -1.38 16.08 -6.73
CA SER A 131 -2.03 17.29 -6.22
C SER A 131 -2.16 17.36 -4.71
N LEU A 132 -2.20 16.21 -4.02
CA LEU A 132 -2.19 16.16 -2.56
C LEU A 132 -0.91 16.78 -1.99
N PHE A 133 0.20 16.68 -2.72
CA PHE A 133 1.53 17.14 -2.31
C PHE A 133 1.96 18.43 -3.03
N GLY A 134 1.03 19.12 -3.68
CA GLY A 134 1.25 20.44 -4.29
C GLY A 134 1.65 20.44 -5.77
N GLU A 135 1.73 19.29 -6.42
CA GLU A 135 1.94 19.18 -7.87
C GLU A 135 0.62 19.43 -8.61
N ARG A 136 0.54 20.47 -9.45
CA ARG A 136 -0.76 20.92 -10.01
C ARG A 136 -1.09 20.34 -11.38
N ASP A 137 -0.13 19.72 -12.04
CA ASP A 137 -0.24 19.24 -13.42
C ASP A 137 0.00 17.72 -13.46
N GLY A 138 -0.87 16.96 -14.12
CA GLY A 138 -0.63 15.52 -14.39
C GLY A 138 -1.64 14.50 -13.85
N GLY A 139 -2.83 14.92 -13.39
CA GLY A 139 -3.95 14.03 -13.07
C GLY A 139 -3.80 13.15 -11.83
N ALA A 140 -2.58 12.92 -11.36
CA ALA A 140 -2.28 12.20 -10.12
C ALA A 140 -2.69 13.01 -8.88
N VAL A 141 -3.34 12.35 -7.92
CA VAL A 141 -3.68 12.95 -6.62
C VAL A 141 -2.65 12.57 -5.57
N ALA A 142 -2.38 11.28 -5.39
CA ALA A 142 -1.42 10.80 -4.40
C ALA A 142 -0.69 9.53 -4.87
N CYS A 143 0.55 9.71 -5.31
CA CYS A 143 1.46 8.64 -5.67
C CYS A 143 2.89 8.96 -5.19
N ALA A 144 3.82 8.03 -5.40
CA ALA A 144 5.24 8.30 -5.28
C ALA A 144 5.99 7.72 -6.48
N ASP A 145 6.99 8.46 -6.95
CA ASP A 145 7.98 7.98 -7.92
C ASP A 145 8.93 7.01 -7.20
N THR A 146 8.74 5.72 -7.46
CA THR A 146 9.53 4.63 -6.88
C THR A 146 10.54 4.09 -7.90
N GLN A 147 10.56 4.63 -9.12
CA GLN A 147 11.32 4.14 -10.28
C GLN A 147 11.06 2.65 -10.60
N PHE A 148 9.94 2.09 -10.12
CA PHE A 148 9.50 0.75 -10.50
C PHE A 148 8.70 0.81 -11.79
N TRP A 149 9.38 0.48 -12.88
CA TRP A 149 8.77 0.35 -14.20
C TRP A 149 8.08 -1.01 -14.30
N VAL A 150 6.80 -1.04 -13.94
CA VAL A 150 5.91 -2.20 -14.13
C VAL A 150 4.98 -1.95 -15.32
N ASP A 151 4.54 -3.04 -15.94
CA ASP A 151 3.45 -2.96 -16.91
C ASP A 151 2.16 -2.55 -16.19
N HIS A 152 1.58 -1.43 -16.61
CA HIS A 152 0.36 -0.87 -16.03
C HIS A 152 -0.92 -1.47 -16.64
N GLU A 153 -0.85 -2.41 -17.59
CA GLU A 153 -2.04 -3.03 -18.19
C GLU A 153 -2.99 -3.62 -17.12
N GLU A 154 -2.50 -4.53 -16.27
CA GLU A 154 -3.29 -5.14 -15.20
C GLU A 154 -3.79 -4.13 -14.14
N PRO A 155 -2.96 -3.20 -13.63
CA PRO A 155 -3.43 -2.10 -12.79
C PRO A 155 -4.55 -1.25 -13.39
N LEU A 156 -4.44 -0.90 -14.68
CA LEU A 156 -5.42 -0.07 -15.39
C LEU A 156 -6.72 -0.84 -15.64
N GLU A 157 -6.67 -2.14 -15.94
CA GLU A 157 -7.86 -2.99 -16.00
C GLU A 157 -8.57 -3.04 -14.64
N ALA A 158 -7.82 -3.21 -13.57
CA ALA A 158 -8.37 -3.21 -12.22
C ALA A 158 -9.04 -1.88 -11.87
N LEU A 159 -8.46 -0.75 -12.29
CA LEU A 159 -9.05 0.57 -12.12
C LEU A 159 -10.37 0.71 -12.87
N ARG A 160 -10.44 0.29 -14.15
CA ARG A 160 -11.69 0.27 -14.92
C ARG A 160 -12.78 -0.56 -14.24
N MET A 161 -12.44 -1.73 -13.71
CA MET A 161 -13.39 -2.56 -12.97
C MET A 161 -13.93 -1.91 -11.69
N ILE A 162 -13.17 -1.01 -11.07
CA ILE A 162 -13.60 -0.25 -9.89
C ILE A 162 -14.58 0.86 -10.33
N GLU A 163 -14.24 1.59 -11.38
CA GLU A 163 -15.06 2.67 -11.94
C GLU A 163 -16.38 2.16 -12.50
N GLU A 164 -16.39 1.01 -13.18
CA GLU A 164 -17.60 0.34 -13.68
C GLU A 164 -18.60 -0.01 -12.58
N LYS A 165 -18.12 -0.16 -11.33
CA LYS A 165 -18.96 -0.40 -10.15
C LYS A 165 -19.49 0.90 -9.52
N GLY A 166 -19.23 2.05 -10.15
CA GLY A 166 -19.63 3.37 -9.66
C GLY A 166 -18.76 3.91 -8.52
N ILE A 167 -17.57 3.33 -8.29
CA ILE A 167 -16.63 3.79 -7.27
C ILE A 167 -15.71 4.83 -7.91
N VAL A 168 -15.69 6.04 -7.37
CA VAL A 168 -14.76 7.10 -7.80
C VAL A 168 -13.38 6.82 -7.23
N TRP A 169 -12.38 6.70 -8.09
CA TRP A 169 -11.00 6.48 -7.66
C TRP A 169 -10.36 7.76 -7.10
N PRO A 170 -9.92 7.78 -5.84
CA PRO A 170 -9.50 9.02 -5.18
C PRO A 170 -8.02 9.38 -5.38
N PHE A 171 -7.20 8.45 -5.89
CA PHE A 171 -5.75 8.67 -6.03
C PHE A 171 -5.34 9.28 -7.37
N GLY A 172 -6.30 9.49 -8.28
CA GLY A 172 -6.07 10.04 -9.62
C GLY A 172 -5.33 9.09 -10.54
N ASP A 173 -4.71 9.65 -11.57
CA ASP A 173 -3.94 8.89 -12.56
C ASP A 173 -2.66 8.31 -11.95
N LEU A 174 -2.13 7.25 -12.56
CA LEU A 174 -0.84 6.64 -12.21
C LEU A 174 0.20 6.92 -13.29
N PRO A 175 1.13 7.88 -13.08
CA PRO A 175 2.23 8.12 -14.01
C PRO A 175 3.18 6.92 -14.08
N ASP A 176 3.87 6.76 -15.21
CA ASP A 176 4.89 5.72 -15.36
C ASP A 176 6.00 5.84 -14.30
N GLY A 177 6.44 4.68 -13.80
CA GLY A 177 7.46 4.60 -12.74
C GLY A 177 6.95 4.97 -11.34
N CYS A 178 5.68 5.38 -11.21
CA CYS A 178 5.06 5.69 -9.93
C CYS A 178 4.19 4.55 -9.40
N GLU A 179 3.99 4.55 -8.09
CA GLU A 179 3.04 3.70 -7.38
C GLU A 179 2.07 4.59 -6.59
N PHE A 180 0.80 4.19 -6.48
CA PHE A 180 -0.11 4.89 -5.58
C PHE A 180 0.38 4.72 -4.14
N VAL A 181 0.22 5.77 -3.34
CA VAL A 181 0.60 5.76 -1.92
C VAL A 181 -0.64 5.91 -1.07
N THR A 182 -0.76 5.13 0.00
CA THR A 182 -1.74 5.41 1.06
C THR A 182 -1.11 5.21 2.43
N LEU A 183 -1.53 6.03 3.39
CA LEU A 183 -1.21 5.91 4.81
C LEU A 183 -2.52 6.07 5.58
N VAL A 184 -2.80 5.16 6.49
CA VAL A 184 -4.07 5.10 7.22
C VAL A 184 -3.79 5.18 8.71
N ASP A 185 -4.63 5.91 9.45
CA ASP A 185 -4.59 5.93 10.92
C ASP A 185 -5.36 4.71 11.46
N ALA A 186 -4.60 3.73 11.97
CA ALA A 186 -5.14 2.47 12.42
C ALA A 186 -5.90 2.56 13.75
N LYS A 187 -5.63 3.58 14.60
CA LYS A 187 -6.30 3.73 15.90
C LYS A 187 -7.79 3.98 15.79
N LEU A 188 -8.22 4.57 14.68
CA LEU A 188 -9.59 5.06 14.49
C LEU A 188 -10.56 4.01 13.95
N THR A 189 -10.10 2.78 13.72
CA THR A 189 -10.95 1.67 13.27
C THR A 189 -11.70 0.93 14.38
N GLY A 190 -11.49 1.32 15.63
CA GLY A 190 -12.13 0.73 16.80
C GLY A 190 -13.45 1.39 17.24
N CYS A 191 -14.11 2.19 16.39
CA CYS A 191 -15.41 2.82 16.70
C CYS A 191 -16.56 2.19 15.92
#